data_AF-A0A1Q6Q320-F1
#
_entry.id   AF-A0A1Q6Q320-F1
#
_cell.length_a   1.000
_cell.length_b   1.000
_cell.length_c   1.000
_cell.angle_alpha   90.00
_cell.angle_beta   90.00
_cell.angle_gamma   90.00
#
_symmetry.space_group_name_H-M   'P 1'
#
loop_
_entity.id
_entity.type
_entity.pdbx_description
1 polymer ?
#
loop_
_entity_poly.entity_id
_entity_poly.type
_entity_poly.pdbx_seq_one_letter_code
_entity_poly.pdbx_strand_id
1 'polypeptide(L)'
;MDIVYSSSDSYCEIAGISILSLLEHNRNVKELNLYLIDNQISAENKQKLESMIASFGRTLTYLAHPDIEKRSATEINVGRWNISTFYRLFLPSMLPETVKKVLFIDCDTLVMQDLTPLWEMDMGDKWLYGVDDCRGAAYRTNLGLQPTDNYINNGVLLVDLDAWRKNNVEDMFLRYIRENQGDITFVDQGVQNGVLSKLGRSGILHPKYNCMTVFFAFDYKNLIKLRKPPVPGDPAQYREAVENPAIVHFQSCFRMSIRPWVEGCKHPYAKTYLAYKAKSPWKDTPMKPDDRTAPQKVLSAVTSAMPEGLMVDCISFVHTKIYPLARNLKQRMNRK
;
A
#
# COMPACT_ATOMS: atom_id res chain seq x y z
N MET A 1 15.34 -13.87 2.90
CA MET A 1 14.39 -12.74 2.84
C MET A 1 13.63 -12.88 1.53
N ASP A 2 12.33 -13.12 1.61
CA ASP A 2 11.46 -13.33 0.46
C ASP A 2 10.59 -12.09 0.26
N ILE A 3 10.81 -11.38 -0.84
CA ILE A 3 10.14 -10.11 -1.15
C ILE A 3 9.18 -10.31 -2.30
N VAL A 4 7.96 -9.78 -2.17
CA VAL A 4 6.94 -9.86 -3.20
C VAL A 4 6.50 -8.48 -3.66
N TYR A 5 6.50 -8.26 -4.97
CA TYR A 5 5.91 -7.10 -5.64
C TYR A 5 4.73 -7.52 -6.52
N SER A 6 3.91 -6.57 -6.93
CA SER A 6 2.86 -6.76 -7.94
C SER A 6 2.84 -5.60 -8.91
N SER A 7 3.05 -5.86 -10.20
CA SER A 7 3.12 -4.79 -11.21
C SER A 7 2.42 -5.17 -12.51
N SER A 8 1.84 -4.17 -13.17
CA SER A 8 1.50 -4.20 -14.59
C SER A 8 2.64 -3.64 -15.44
N ASP A 9 2.53 -3.76 -16.75
CA ASP A 9 3.48 -3.14 -17.68
C ASP A 9 3.61 -1.62 -17.47
N SER A 10 2.48 -0.92 -17.31
CA SER A 10 2.42 0.54 -17.10
C SER A 10 3.00 1.05 -15.78
N TYR A 11 3.20 0.14 -14.80
CA TYR A 11 3.82 0.39 -13.51
C TYR A 11 5.21 -0.24 -13.38
N CYS A 12 5.70 -0.95 -14.41
CA CYS A 12 6.94 -1.70 -14.34
C CYS A 12 8.16 -0.80 -14.09
N GLU A 13 8.20 0.40 -14.67
CA GLU A 13 9.21 1.41 -14.35
C GLU A 13 9.25 1.73 -12.85
N ILE A 14 8.07 1.97 -12.27
CA ILE A 14 7.91 2.39 -10.87
C ILE A 14 8.34 1.22 -9.95
N ALA A 15 7.89 0.00 -10.27
CA ALA A 15 8.31 -1.23 -9.59
C ALA A 15 9.83 -1.44 -9.67
N GLY A 16 10.41 -1.26 -10.85
CA GLY A 16 11.85 -1.40 -11.07
C GLY A 16 12.67 -0.41 -10.25
N ILE A 17 12.21 0.84 -10.12
CA ILE A 17 12.84 1.85 -9.27
C ILE A 17 12.76 1.47 -7.79
N SER A 18 11.62 0.96 -7.32
CA SER A 18 11.49 0.45 -5.95
C SER A 18 12.45 -0.73 -5.70
N ILE A 19 12.46 -1.73 -6.59
CA ILE A 19 13.34 -2.90 -6.51
C ILE A 19 14.82 -2.48 -6.53
N LEU A 20 15.20 -1.49 -7.35
CA LEU A 20 16.57 -0.97 -7.37
C LEU A 20 16.97 -0.38 -6.02
N SER A 21 16.09 0.40 -5.39
CA SER A 21 16.34 0.97 -4.07
C SER A 21 16.43 -0.10 -2.96
N LEU A 22 15.62 -1.16 -3.05
CA LEU A 22 15.68 -2.33 -2.18
C LEU A 22 17.04 -3.04 -2.31
N LEU A 23 17.45 -3.33 -3.54
CA LEU A 23 18.70 -4.04 -3.83
C LEU A 23 19.94 -3.25 -3.39
N GLU A 24 19.94 -1.92 -3.56
CA GLU A 24 21.06 -1.08 -3.10
C GLU A 24 21.24 -1.09 -1.57
N HIS A 25 20.14 -1.10 -0.80
CA HIS A 25 20.19 -1.05 0.67
C HIS A 25 20.27 -2.40 1.37
N ASN A 26 20.06 -3.51 0.65
CA ASN A 26 20.03 -4.87 1.22
C ASN A 26 21.09 -5.79 0.59
N ARG A 27 22.22 -5.22 0.13
CA ARG A 27 23.32 -5.98 -0.52
C ARG A 27 23.94 -7.05 0.39
N ASN A 28 23.92 -6.81 1.70
CA ASN A 28 24.43 -7.68 2.75
C ASN A 28 23.57 -8.93 3.01
N VAL A 29 22.30 -8.93 2.58
CA VAL A 29 21.39 -10.06 2.80
C VAL A 29 21.82 -11.23 1.91
N LYS A 30 22.31 -12.33 2.50
CA LYS A 30 22.83 -13.47 1.71
C LYS A 30 21.77 -14.07 0.79
N GLU A 31 20.59 -14.35 1.33
CA GLU A 31 19.46 -14.93 0.59
C GLU A 31 18.34 -13.90 0.47
N LEU A 32 18.26 -13.25 -0.69
CA LEU A 32 17.21 -12.31 -1.05
C LEU A 32 16.53 -12.81 -2.33
N ASN A 33 15.32 -13.33 -2.17
CA ASN A 33 14.52 -13.88 -3.25
C ASN A 33 13.46 -12.86 -3.64
N LEU A 34 13.37 -12.55 -4.94
CA LEU A 34 12.38 -11.63 -5.48
C LEU A 34 11.29 -12.37 -6.22
N TYR A 35 10.06 -12.08 -5.85
CA TYR A 35 8.86 -12.54 -6.53
C TYR A 35 8.08 -11.35 -7.09
N LEU A 36 7.57 -11.47 -8.31
CA LEU A 36 6.74 -10.43 -8.93
C LEU A 36 5.46 -11.04 -9.47
N ILE A 37 4.33 -10.60 -8.93
CA ILE A 37 3.01 -10.91 -9.48
C ILE A 37 2.90 -10.18 -10.82
N ASP A 38 2.90 -10.97 -11.90
CA ASP A 38 2.93 -10.46 -13.26
C ASP A 38 1.53 -10.15 -13.75
N ASN A 39 1.20 -8.88 -13.93
CA ASN A 39 -0.04 -8.43 -14.55
C ASN A 39 0.20 -7.96 -15.99
N GLN A 40 0.60 -8.90 -16.85
CA GLN A 40 0.83 -8.71 -18.28
C GLN A 40 1.98 -7.74 -18.60
N ILE A 41 3.13 -7.91 -17.94
CA ILE A 41 4.35 -7.14 -18.22
C ILE A 41 4.94 -7.58 -19.57
N SER A 42 5.28 -6.61 -20.42
CA SER A 42 5.88 -6.85 -21.73
C SER A 42 7.26 -7.52 -21.62
N ALA A 43 7.65 -8.25 -22.66
CA ALA A 43 8.95 -8.90 -22.73
C ALA A 43 10.13 -7.91 -22.57
N GLU A 44 9.99 -6.70 -23.13
CA GLU A 44 11.00 -5.64 -23.00
C GLU A 44 11.18 -5.20 -21.54
N ASN A 45 10.08 -4.96 -20.83
CA ASN A 45 10.12 -4.56 -19.43
C ASN A 45 10.62 -5.70 -18.51
N LYS A 46 10.26 -6.96 -18.82
CA LYS A 46 10.82 -8.13 -18.13
C LYS A 46 12.33 -8.22 -18.31
N GLN A 47 12.83 -8.06 -19.54
CA GLN A 47 14.27 -8.06 -19.82
C GLN A 47 15.01 -6.95 -19.06
N LYS A 48 14.42 -5.75 -18.98
CA LYS A 48 14.96 -4.63 -18.19
C LYS A 48 15.05 -4.97 -16.69
N LEU A 49 13.97 -5.51 -16.11
CA LEU A 49 13.94 -5.96 -14.71
C LEU A 49 14.99 -7.04 -14.44
N GLU A 50 15.00 -8.09 -15.24
CA GLU A 50 15.90 -9.23 -15.09
C GLU A 50 17.37 -8.80 -15.20
N SER A 51 17.71 -7.99 -16.19
CA SER A 51 19.08 -7.49 -16.38
C SER A 51 19.54 -6.64 -15.19
N MET A 52 18.66 -5.76 -14.70
CA MET A 52 18.94 -4.95 -13.52
C MET A 52 19.14 -5.81 -12.28
N ILE A 53 18.24 -6.76 -12.01
CA ILE A 53 18.30 -7.65 -10.84
C ILE A 53 19.53 -8.58 -10.90
N ALA A 54 19.85 -9.12 -12.08
CA ALA A 54 21.02 -9.96 -12.31
C ALA A 54 22.34 -9.21 -12.03
N SER A 55 22.40 -7.90 -12.27
CA SER A 55 23.58 -7.08 -11.95
C SER A 55 23.90 -7.02 -10.45
N PHE A 56 22.95 -7.40 -9.59
CA PHE A 56 23.13 -7.54 -8.13
C PHE A 56 23.36 -9.00 -7.71
N GLY A 57 23.54 -9.92 -8.66
CA GLY A 57 23.67 -11.36 -8.39
C GLY A 57 22.37 -11.99 -7.86
N ARG A 58 21.21 -11.46 -8.25
CA ARG A 58 19.88 -11.91 -7.82
C ARG A 58 19.07 -12.41 -9.01
N THR A 59 17.97 -13.10 -8.69
CA THR A 59 17.01 -13.59 -9.69
C THR A 59 15.60 -13.13 -9.33
N LEU A 60 14.76 -12.98 -10.36
CA LEU A 60 13.34 -12.66 -10.23
C LEU A 60 12.49 -13.88 -10.63
N THR A 61 11.52 -14.23 -9.80
CA THR A 61 10.50 -15.24 -10.13
C THR A 61 9.17 -14.55 -10.39
N TYR A 62 8.61 -14.74 -11.60
CA TYR A 62 7.28 -14.24 -11.90
C TYR A 62 6.21 -15.20 -11.38
N LEU A 63 5.22 -14.65 -10.71
CA LEU A 63 4.06 -15.37 -10.19
C LEU A 63 2.87 -15.13 -11.11
N ALA A 64 2.20 -16.20 -11.50
CA ALA A 64 0.90 -16.11 -12.15
C ALA A 64 -0.15 -15.61 -11.16
N HIS A 65 -0.98 -14.65 -11.58
CA HIS A 65 -2.07 -14.19 -10.73
C HIS A 65 -3.24 -15.18 -10.73
N PRO A 66 -3.97 -15.33 -9.61
CA PRO A 66 -5.15 -16.17 -9.56
C PRO A 66 -6.32 -15.52 -10.31
N ASP A 67 -7.21 -16.34 -10.85
CA ASP A 67 -8.53 -15.91 -11.30
C ASP A 67 -9.45 -15.78 -10.08
N ILE A 68 -9.50 -14.58 -9.49
CA ILE A 68 -10.18 -14.35 -8.22
C ILE A 68 -11.69 -14.49 -8.37
N GLU A 69 -12.28 -13.94 -9.43
CA GLU A 69 -13.73 -13.94 -9.63
C GLU A 69 -14.27 -15.36 -9.83
N LYS A 70 -13.51 -16.20 -10.54
CA LYS A 70 -13.81 -17.63 -10.65
C LYS A 70 -13.73 -18.34 -9.30
N ARG A 71 -12.74 -18.00 -8.45
CA ARG A 71 -12.58 -18.60 -7.11
C ARG A 71 -13.63 -18.10 -6.11
N SER A 72 -14.05 -16.85 -6.18
CA SER A 72 -15.09 -16.26 -5.34
C SER A 72 -16.50 -16.58 -5.84
N ALA A 73 -16.65 -17.06 -7.08
CA ALA A 73 -17.94 -17.23 -7.76
C ALA A 73 -18.80 -15.95 -7.68
N THR A 74 -18.14 -14.78 -7.74
CA THR A 74 -18.78 -13.46 -7.58
C THR A 74 -17.91 -12.40 -8.26
N GLU A 75 -18.53 -11.55 -9.08
CA GLU A 75 -17.87 -10.40 -9.68
C GLU A 75 -17.45 -9.40 -8.59
N ILE A 76 -16.24 -8.87 -8.69
CA ILE A 76 -15.71 -7.95 -7.68
C ILE A 76 -15.86 -6.52 -8.18
N ASN A 77 -16.59 -5.69 -7.43
CA ASN A 77 -16.69 -4.27 -7.72
C ASN A 77 -15.42 -3.55 -7.25
N VAL A 78 -14.45 -3.45 -8.14
CA VAL A 78 -13.18 -2.73 -7.90
C VAL A 78 -13.34 -1.21 -7.96
N GLY A 79 -14.50 -0.71 -8.43
CA GLY A 79 -14.76 0.72 -8.61
C GLY A 79 -13.71 1.39 -9.50
N ARG A 80 -12.93 2.31 -8.93
CA ARG A 80 -11.82 2.99 -9.62
C ARG A 80 -10.49 2.23 -9.58
N TRP A 81 -10.41 1.14 -8.83
CA TRP A 81 -9.20 0.36 -8.60
C TRP A 81 -9.08 -0.77 -9.61
N ASN A 82 -7.90 -1.39 -9.69
CA ASN A 82 -7.67 -2.55 -10.55
C ASN A 82 -7.85 -3.85 -9.74
N ILE A 83 -8.40 -4.90 -10.36
CA ILE A 83 -8.55 -6.23 -9.74
C ILE A 83 -7.21 -6.79 -9.24
N SER A 84 -6.10 -6.39 -9.85
CA SER A 84 -4.75 -6.78 -9.45
C SER A 84 -4.36 -6.37 -8.02
N THR A 85 -5.05 -5.40 -7.43
CA THR A 85 -4.86 -5.02 -6.02
C THR A 85 -5.15 -6.20 -5.08
N PHE A 86 -6.10 -7.07 -5.44
CA PHE A 86 -6.51 -8.22 -4.64
C PHE A 86 -5.52 -9.39 -4.71
N TYR A 87 -4.59 -9.43 -5.66
CA TYR A 87 -3.67 -10.58 -5.83
C TYR A 87 -2.85 -10.85 -4.56
N ARG A 88 -2.52 -9.81 -3.77
CA ARG A 88 -1.79 -9.96 -2.49
C ARG A 88 -2.55 -10.74 -1.42
N LEU A 89 -3.87 -10.85 -1.52
CA LEU A 89 -4.68 -11.66 -0.61
C LEU A 89 -4.48 -13.16 -0.85
N PHE A 90 -3.92 -13.53 -2.00
CA PHE A 90 -3.78 -14.92 -2.47
C PHE A 90 -2.32 -15.35 -2.59
N LEU A 91 -1.42 -14.71 -1.84
CA LEU A 91 -0.01 -15.10 -1.76
C LEU A 91 0.19 -16.58 -1.38
N PRO A 92 -0.59 -17.20 -0.46
CA PRO A 92 -0.41 -18.60 -0.08
C PRO A 92 -0.43 -19.58 -1.26
N SER A 93 -1.35 -19.38 -2.21
CA SER A 93 -1.53 -20.23 -3.39
C SER A 93 -0.60 -19.90 -4.56
N MET A 94 -0.01 -18.70 -4.56
CA MET A 94 0.87 -18.23 -5.63
C MET A 94 2.34 -18.58 -5.39
N LEU A 95 2.75 -18.62 -4.12
CA LEU A 95 4.15 -18.82 -3.75
C LEU A 95 4.47 -20.29 -3.48
N PRO A 96 5.72 -20.73 -3.71
CA PRO A 96 6.15 -22.09 -3.37
C PRO A 96 5.90 -22.43 -1.89
N GLU A 97 5.57 -23.69 -1.61
CA GLU A 97 5.33 -24.20 -0.26
C GLU A 97 6.54 -24.03 0.69
N THR A 98 7.74 -23.92 0.13
CA THR A 98 8.98 -23.66 0.86
C THR A 98 9.07 -22.24 1.42
N VAL A 99 8.35 -21.27 0.83
CA VAL A 99 8.32 -19.88 1.30
C VAL A 99 7.37 -19.79 2.49
N LYS A 100 7.88 -19.48 3.68
CA LYS A 100 7.08 -19.49 4.93
C LYS A 100 6.75 -18.09 5.49
N LYS A 101 7.51 -17.08 5.09
CA LYS A 101 7.31 -15.69 5.46
C LYS A 101 7.56 -14.84 4.22
N VAL A 102 6.84 -13.74 4.06
CA VAL A 102 7.12 -12.79 2.96
C VAL A 102 6.98 -11.36 3.42
N LEU A 103 7.77 -10.48 2.81
CA LEU A 103 7.57 -9.04 2.89
C LEU A 103 7.01 -8.58 1.54
N PHE A 104 5.71 -8.27 1.52
CA PHE A 104 5.06 -7.68 0.37
C PHE A 104 5.30 -6.16 0.37
N ILE A 105 5.65 -5.60 -0.79
CA ILE A 105 5.92 -4.17 -0.98
C ILE A 105 5.20 -3.69 -2.24
N ASP A 106 4.42 -2.62 -2.11
CA ASP A 106 3.78 -1.94 -3.25
C ASP A 106 4.85 -1.30 -4.15
N CYS A 107 4.57 -1.25 -5.45
CA CYS A 107 5.53 -0.76 -6.43
C CYS A 107 5.84 0.73 -6.29
N ASP A 108 4.92 1.55 -5.77
CA ASP A 108 5.08 2.98 -5.55
C ASP A 108 5.80 3.31 -4.23
N THR A 109 6.92 2.64 -4.00
CA THR A 109 7.76 2.80 -2.81
C THR A 109 9.21 3.12 -3.16
N LEU A 110 9.97 3.62 -2.18
CA LEU A 110 11.43 3.57 -2.15
C LEU A 110 11.88 2.96 -0.84
N VAL A 111 12.78 1.98 -0.90
CA VAL A 111 13.49 1.43 0.25
C VAL A 111 14.74 2.24 0.49
N MET A 112 14.87 2.77 1.70
CA MET A 112 15.89 3.74 2.10
C MET A 112 16.86 3.20 3.16
N GLN A 113 16.62 1.99 3.67
CA GLN A 113 17.42 1.34 4.72
C GLN A 113 17.46 -0.18 4.51
N ASP A 114 18.38 -0.83 5.23
CA ASP A 114 18.40 -2.29 5.38
C ASP A 114 17.11 -2.77 6.07
N LEU A 115 16.45 -3.76 5.46
CA LEU A 115 15.18 -4.32 5.92
C LEU A 115 15.38 -5.59 6.74
N THR A 116 16.63 -6.02 6.98
CA THR A 116 16.93 -7.16 7.85
C THR A 116 16.25 -7.05 9.22
N PRO A 117 16.26 -5.90 9.93
CA PRO A 117 15.55 -5.79 11.22
C PRO A 117 14.04 -6.00 11.12
N LEU A 118 13.41 -5.57 10.03
CA LEU A 118 11.98 -5.82 9.79
C LEU A 118 11.74 -7.30 9.48
N TRP A 119 12.59 -7.89 8.65
CA TRP A 119 12.48 -9.29 8.26
C TRP A 119 12.72 -10.24 9.43
N GLU A 120 13.63 -9.93 10.35
CA GLU A 120 13.95 -10.76 11.52
C GLU A 120 13.00 -10.55 12.70
N MET A 121 12.07 -9.60 12.60
CA MET A 121 11.06 -9.36 13.63
C MET A 121 10.29 -10.64 13.97
N ASP A 122 10.11 -10.89 15.26
CA ASP A 122 9.26 -11.97 15.77
C ASP A 122 7.79 -11.70 15.41
N MET A 123 7.14 -12.69 14.80
CA MET A 123 5.73 -12.61 14.41
C MET A 123 4.79 -12.88 15.60
N GLY A 124 5.29 -13.49 16.68
CA GLY A 124 4.50 -13.86 17.84
C GLY A 124 3.27 -14.69 17.45
N ASP A 125 2.09 -14.24 17.90
CA ASP A 125 0.80 -14.86 17.58
C ASP A 125 0.08 -14.21 16.38
N LYS A 126 0.73 -13.26 15.70
CA LYS A 126 0.17 -12.51 14.58
C LYS A 126 0.52 -13.18 13.26
N TRP A 127 -0.39 -13.06 12.31
CA TRP A 127 -0.25 -13.61 10.97
C TRP A 127 0.16 -12.55 9.95
N LEU A 128 0.09 -11.28 10.35
CA LEU A 128 0.31 -10.14 9.49
C LEU A 128 0.73 -8.93 10.30
N TYR A 129 1.72 -8.20 9.81
CA TYR A 129 2.09 -6.88 10.31
C TYR A 129 2.06 -5.84 9.20
N GLY A 130 1.56 -4.66 9.53
CA GLY A 130 1.57 -3.48 8.65
C GLY A 130 1.53 -2.19 9.48
N VAL A 131 1.78 -1.05 8.86
CA VAL A 131 1.67 0.25 9.54
C VAL A 131 0.21 0.69 9.60
N ASP A 132 -0.24 1.29 10.70
CA ASP A 132 -1.58 1.87 10.82
C ASP A 132 -1.79 2.97 9.75
N ASP A 133 -2.89 2.93 9.00
CA ASP A 133 -3.25 3.91 7.96
C ASP A 133 -3.80 5.23 8.56
N CYS A 134 -3.73 5.38 9.88
CA CYS A 134 -4.21 6.49 10.70
C CYS A 134 -5.69 6.79 10.54
N ARG A 135 -6.52 5.86 10.09
CA ARG A 135 -7.90 6.17 9.70
C ARG A 135 -8.84 6.29 10.91
N GLY A 136 -9.83 7.18 10.82
CA GLY A 136 -10.81 7.34 11.89
C GLY A 136 -11.76 6.14 12.06
N ALA A 137 -12.48 6.11 13.18
CA ALA A 137 -13.32 4.97 13.61
C ALA A 137 -14.24 4.41 12.52
N ALA A 138 -14.82 5.27 11.68
CA ALA A 138 -15.75 4.86 10.63
C ALA A 138 -15.14 3.82 9.65
N TYR A 139 -13.83 3.83 9.43
CA TYR A 139 -13.16 2.86 8.55
C TYR A 139 -13.21 1.44 9.11
N ARG A 140 -13.13 1.33 10.44
CA ARG A 140 -13.22 0.07 11.17
C ARG A 140 -14.67 -0.40 11.28
N THR A 141 -15.56 0.48 11.74
CA THR A 141 -16.98 0.12 11.93
C THR A 141 -17.68 -0.25 10.62
N ASN A 142 -17.28 0.35 9.50
CA ASN A 142 -17.79 -0.01 8.17
C ASN A 142 -17.40 -1.44 7.72
N LEU A 143 -16.38 -2.04 8.33
CA LEU A 143 -15.94 -3.42 8.12
C LEU A 143 -16.42 -4.35 9.25
N GLY A 144 -17.25 -3.86 10.17
CA GLY A 144 -17.69 -4.63 11.35
C GLY A 144 -16.60 -4.83 12.41
N LEU A 145 -15.55 -4.02 12.40
CA LEU A 145 -14.48 -4.00 13.41
C LEU A 145 -14.83 -3.07 14.57
N GLN A 146 -14.22 -3.31 15.74
CA GLN A 146 -14.25 -2.37 16.85
C GLN A 146 -13.42 -1.12 16.51
N PRO A 147 -13.76 0.07 17.06
CA PRO A 147 -13.00 1.29 16.82
C PRO A 147 -11.51 1.18 17.19
N THR A 148 -11.15 0.31 18.12
CA THR A 148 -9.78 0.10 18.58
C THR A 148 -9.04 -1.01 17.86
N ASP A 149 -9.69 -1.78 16.98
CA ASP A 149 -9.02 -2.83 16.22
C ASP A 149 -7.95 -2.25 15.30
N ASN A 150 -6.94 -3.03 14.94
CA ASN A 150 -5.90 -2.56 14.02
C ASN A 150 -6.49 -2.29 12.63
N TYR A 151 -6.11 -1.17 12.02
CA TYR A 151 -6.45 -0.85 10.64
C TYR A 151 -5.17 -0.50 9.88
N ILE A 152 -4.56 -1.52 9.31
CA ILE A 152 -3.26 -1.40 8.66
C ILE A 152 -3.40 -1.03 7.19
N ASN A 153 -2.45 -0.24 6.71
CA ASN A 153 -2.19 -0.07 5.29
C ASN A 153 -1.69 -1.40 4.71
N ASN A 154 -2.11 -1.71 3.49
CA ASN A 154 -1.79 -2.96 2.80
C ASN A 154 -0.58 -2.85 1.86
N GLY A 155 0.06 -1.68 1.75
CA GLY A 155 1.15 -1.47 0.79
C GLY A 155 2.53 -1.95 1.24
N VAL A 156 2.74 -2.18 2.53
CA VAL A 156 3.91 -2.90 3.04
C VAL A 156 3.45 -3.84 4.13
N LEU A 157 3.65 -5.13 3.93
CA LEU A 157 3.12 -6.19 4.78
C LEU A 157 4.16 -7.25 5.05
N LEU A 158 4.43 -7.53 6.32
CA LEU A 158 5.16 -8.73 6.72
C LEU A 158 4.14 -9.83 7.05
N VAL A 159 4.16 -10.90 6.26
CA VAL A 159 3.14 -11.94 6.24
C VAL A 159 3.73 -13.25 6.73
N ASP A 160 3.11 -13.87 7.72
CA ASP A 160 3.38 -15.27 8.07
C ASP A 160 2.59 -16.17 7.12
N LEU A 161 3.26 -16.60 6.05
CA LEU A 161 2.64 -17.35 4.97
C LEU A 161 2.31 -18.78 5.41
N ASP A 162 3.08 -19.35 6.33
CA ASP A 162 2.80 -20.67 6.89
C ASP A 162 1.53 -20.64 7.74
N ALA A 163 1.36 -19.62 8.58
CA ALA A 163 0.12 -19.40 9.32
C ALA A 163 -1.07 -19.19 8.38
N TRP A 164 -0.90 -18.45 7.29
CA TRP A 164 -1.98 -18.24 6.31
C TRP A 164 -2.42 -19.55 5.64
N ARG A 165 -1.46 -20.41 5.23
CA ARG A 165 -1.75 -21.73 4.67
C ARG A 165 -2.43 -22.64 5.70
N LYS A 166 -1.84 -22.78 6.89
CA LYS A 166 -2.36 -23.66 7.96
C LYS A 166 -3.78 -23.32 8.38
N ASN A 167 -4.17 -22.05 8.30
CA ASN A 167 -5.48 -21.57 8.73
C ASN A 167 -6.44 -21.27 7.56
N ASN A 168 -6.10 -21.63 6.32
CA ASN A 168 -6.92 -21.39 5.13
C ASN A 168 -7.39 -19.93 5.00
N VAL A 169 -6.47 -18.98 5.19
CA VAL A 169 -6.79 -17.54 5.22
C VAL A 169 -7.37 -17.05 3.89
N GLU A 170 -6.93 -17.59 2.75
CA GLU A 170 -7.50 -17.25 1.44
C GLU A 170 -9.01 -17.55 1.37
N ASP A 171 -9.45 -18.68 1.93
CA ASP A 171 -10.87 -19.04 1.94
C ASP A 171 -11.69 -18.09 2.83
N MET A 172 -11.08 -17.56 3.91
CA MET A 172 -11.70 -16.53 4.73
C MET A 172 -11.88 -15.24 3.94
N PHE A 173 -10.89 -14.84 3.13
CA PHE A 173 -11.01 -13.68 2.25
C PHE A 173 -12.09 -13.89 1.18
N LEU A 174 -12.12 -15.05 0.53
CA LEU A 174 -13.15 -15.38 -0.46
C LEU A 174 -14.55 -15.37 0.17
N ARG A 175 -14.71 -15.91 1.38
CA ARG A 175 -15.97 -15.86 2.12
C ARG A 175 -16.38 -14.41 2.41
N TYR A 176 -15.46 -13.58 2.90
CA TYR A 176 -15.73 -12.17 3.19
C TYR A 176 -16.16 -11.41 1.92
N ILE A 177 -15.49 -11.62 0.80
CA ILE A 177 -15.84 -11.02 -0.50
C ILE A 177 -17.27 -11.41 -0.91
N ARG A 178 -17.62 -12.69 -0.78
CA ARG A 178 -18.94 -13.25 -1.14
C ARG A 178 -20.05 -12.72 -0.24
N GLU A 179 -19.83 -12.68 1.07
CA GLU A 179 -20.79 -12.16 2.06
C GLU A 179 -21.08 -10.67 1.87
N ASN A 180 -20.12 -9.91 1.33
CA ASN A 180 -20.29 -8.50 0.96
C ASN A 180 -20.70 -8.31 -0.51
N GLN A 181 -21.07 -9.38 -1.22
CA GLN A 181 -21.54 -9.34 -2.63
C GLN A 181 -20.58 -8.60 -3.58
N GLY A 182 -19.27 -8.69 -3.32
CA GLY A 182 -18.26 -7.98 -4.11
C GLY A 182 -18.20 -6.46 -3.93
N ASP A 183 -19.14 -5.83 -3.20
CA ASP A 183 -19.13 -4.39 -2.87
C ASP A 183 -18.35 -4.14 -1.57
N ILE A 184 -17.03 -4.22 -1.66
CA ILE A 184 -16.16 -4.14 -0.50
C ILE A 184 -15.70 -2.71 -0.27
N THR A 185 -16.02 -2.18 0.91
CA THR A 185 -15.50 -0.88 1.32
C THR A 185 -13.97 -0.97 1.44
N PHE A 186 -13.25 -0.14 0.67
CA PHE A 186 -11.77 -0.11 0.62
C PHE A 186 -11.09 -1.32 -0.03
N VAL A 187 -11.79 -2.03 -0.93
CA VAL A 187 -11.23 -3.10 -1.78
C VAL A 187 -10.42 -4.13 -0.96
N ASP A 188 -9.24 -4.53 -1.42
CA ASP A 188 -8.40 -5.56 -0.81
C ASP A 188 -7.94 -5.20 0.62
N GLN A 189 -7.61 -3.93 0.89
CA GLN A 189 -7.32 -3.46 2.25
C GLN A 189 -8.51 -3.68 3.19
N GLY A 190 -9.73 -3.51 2.69
CA GLY A 190 -10.97 -3.75 3.41
C GLY A 190 -11.16 -5.22 3.75
N VAL A 191 -10.95 -6.13 2.79
CA VAL A 191 -11.01 -7.58 3.01
C VAL A 191 -9.98 -8.01 4.06
N GLN A 192 -8.73 -7.59 3.89
CA GLN A 192 -7.62 -7.96 4.77
C GLN A 192 -7.90 -7.55 6.22
N ASN A 193 -8.26 -6.28 6.45
CA ASN A 193 -8.54 -5.80 7.80
C ASN A 193 -9.83 -6.41 8.37
N GLY A 194 -10.89 -6.53 7.57
CA GLY A 194 -12.17 -7.11 7.99
C GLY A 194 -12.08 -8.57 8.44
N VAL A 195 -11.10 -9.32 7.91
CA VAL A 195 -10.82 -10.70 8.30
C VAL A 195 -9.75 -10.75 9.41
N LEU A 196 -8.54 -10.26 9.16
CA LEU A 196 -7.39 -10.54 10.04
C LEU A 196 -7.39 -9.70 11.32
N SER A 197 -7.80 -8.43 11.25
CA SER A 197 -7.90 -7.59 12.45
C SER A 197 -9.03 -8.06 13.34
N LYS A 198 -10.15 -8.51 12.76
CA LYS A 198 -11.28 -9.08 13.51
C LYS A 198 -10.91 -10.34 14.30
N LEU A 199 -9.96 -11.12 13.79
CA LEU A 199 -9.42 -12.30 14.47
C LEU A 199 -8.33 -11.97 15.50
N GLY A 200 -7.94 -10.70 15.66
CA GLY A 200 -6.82 -10.30 16.51
C GLY A 200 -5.45 -10.78 15.99
N ARG A 201 -5.36 -11.08 14.69
CA ARG A 201 -4.17 -11.66 14.04
C ARG A 201 -3.34 -10.65 13.24
N SER A 202 -3.70 -9.38 13.25
CA SER A 202 -2.89 -8.28 12.69
C SER A 202 -2.13 -7.52 13.77
N GLY A 203 -0.87 -7.18 13.49
CA GLY A 203 -0.02 -6.34 14.33
C GLY A 203 0.34 -5.01 13.65
N ILE A 204 0.78 -4.04 14.45
CA ILE A 204 1.19 -2.72 13.99
C ILE A 204 2.73 -2.65 13.90
N LEU A 205 3.23 -2.22 12.74
CA LEU A 205 4.63 -1.89 12.54
C LEU A 205 4.92 -0.44 12.92
N HIS A 206 6.20 -0.19 13.22
CA HIS A 206 6.72 1.16 13.30
C HIS A 206 6.46 1.94 11.99
N PRO A 207 5.96 3.19 12.02
CA PRO A 207 5.57 3.94 10.80
C PRO A 207 6.69 4.11 9.76
N LYS A 208 7.96 4.05 10.19
CA LYS A 208 9.12 4.12 9.28
C LYS A 208 9.17 3.03 8.22
N TYR A 209 8.54 1.87 8.47
CA TYR A 209 8.50 0.76 7.51
C TYR A 209 7.43 0.92 6.43
N ASN A 210 6.58 1.95 6.51
CA ASN A 210 5.63 2.31 5.48
C ASN A 210 5.25 3.78 5.66
N CYS A 211 6.20 4.66 5.37
CA CYS A 211 6.04 6.09 5.57
C CYS A 211 5.22 6.68 4.42
N MET A 212 3.90 6.70 4.60
CA MET A 212 2.94 7.16 3.61
C MET A 212 3.05 8.67 3.36
N THR A 213 2.76 9.12 2.13
CA THR A 213 2.76 10.56 1.76
C THR A 213 2.00 11.47 2.73
N VAL A 214 0.93 10.97 3.38
CA VAL A 214 0.19 11.76 4.36
C VAL A 214 1.03 12.16 5.58
N PHE A 215 2.04 11.36 5.97
CA PHE A 215 2.94 11.67 7.08
C PHE A 215 3.90 12.81 6.73
N PHE A 216 4.27 12.94 5.46
CA PHE A 216 5.04 14.09 4.96
C PHE A 216 4.18 15.33 4.71
N ALA A 217 2.88 15.14 4.47
CA ALA A 217 1.97 16.21 4.10
C ALA A 217 1.48 17.04 5.30
N PHE A 218 1.59 16.53 6.53
CA PHE A 218 1.08 17.17 7.74
C PHE A 218 2.00 16.89 8.91
N ASP A 219 2.17 17.86 9.80
CA ASP A 219 2.73 17.58 11.12
C ASP A 219 1.81 16.60 11.89
N TYR A 220 2.34 15.97 12.93
CA TYR A 220 1.60 14.97 13.70
C TYR A 220 0.29 15.52 14.28
N LYS A 221 0.28 16.76 14.80
CA LYS A 221 -0.91 17.37 15.41
C LYS A 221 -2.04 17.52 14.38
N ASN A 222 -1.70 18.02 13.19
CA ASN A 222 -2.64 18.21 12.10
C ASN A 222 -3.06 16.88 11.46
N LEU A 223 -2.18 15.89 11.39
CA LEU A 223 -2.50 14.53 10.94
C LEU A 223 -3.58 13.89 11.82
N ILE A 224 -3.40 13.92 13.15
CA ILE A 224 -4.38 13.35 14.09
C ILE A 224 -5.70 14.13 14.06
N LYS A 225 -5.65 15.47 13.98
CA LYS A 225 -6.87 16.30 13.85
C LYS A 225 -7.64 16.02 12.56
N LEU A 226 -6.91 15.80 11.46
CA LEU A 226 -7.47 15.50 10.14
C LEU A 226 -8.09 14.10 10.10
N ARG A 227 -7.33 13.08 10.52
CA ARG A 227 -7.70 11.68 10.31
C ARG A 227 -8.49 11.08 11.46
N LYS A 228 -8.36 11.63 12.67
CA LYS A 228 -9.06 11.24 13.91
C LYS A 228 -8.99 9.74 14.21
N PRO A 229 -7.79 9.12 14.21
CA PRO A 229 -7.66 7.71 14.59
C PRO A 229 -8.12 7.50 16.04
N PRO A 230 -8.88 6.42 16.34
CA PRO A 230 -9.34 6.16 17.71
C PRO A 230 -8.20 5.85 18.69
N VAL A 231 -7.12 5.25 18.17
CA VAL A 231 -5.87 5.00 18.89
C VAL A 231 -4.76 5.73 18.14
N PRO A 232 -4.43 6.98 18.51
CA PRO A 232 -3.31 7.70 17.91
C PRO A 232 -1.99 6.97 18.20
N GLY A 233 -1.14 6.80 17.20
CA GLY A 233 0.20 6.24 17.39
C GLY A 233 1.15 7.22 18.09
N ASP A 234 2.32 6.76 18.51
CA ASP A 234 3.29 7.57 19.26
C ASP A 234 3.89 8.73 18.40
N PRO A 235 3.74 10.00 18.80
CA PRO A 235 4.31 11.14 18.08
C PRO A 235 5.82 11.01 17.79
N ALA A 236 6.59 10.38 18.67
CA ALA A 236 8.04 10.19 18.47
C ALA A 236 8.33 9.27 17.29
N GLN A 237 7.56 8.18 17.14
CA GLN A 237 7.68 7.26 16.03
C GLN A 237 7.33 7.88 14.67
N TYR A 238 6.33 8.78 14.64
CA TYR A 238 5.98 9.52 13.42
C TYR A 238 7.07 10.52 13.03
N ARG A 239 7.69 11.18 14.02
CA ARG A 239 8.82 12.06 13.78
C ARG A 239 10.00 11.27 13.19
N GLU A 240 10.37 10.15 13.82
CA GLU A 240 11.42 9.26 13.29
C GLU A 240 11.10 8.79 11.87
N ALA A 241 9.85 8.40 11.61
CA ALA A 241 9.45 7.93 10.27
C ALA A 241 9.62 8.99 9.19
N VAL A 242 9.33 10.27 9.49
CA VAL A 242 9.48 11.38 8.54
C VAL A 242 10.94 11.80 8.37
N GLU A 243 11.73 11.77 9.44
CA GLU A 243 13.14 12.17 9.44
C GLU A 243 14.06 11.08 8.86
N ASN A 244 13.75 9.81 9.15
CA ASN A 244 14.56 8.65 8.78
C ASN A 244 13.69 7.43 8.41
N PRO A 245 12.93 7.49 7.29
CA PRO A 245 12.12 6.37 6.83
C PRO A 245 12.98 5.19 6.39
N ALA A 246 12.52 3.97 6.67
CA ALA A 246 13.07 2.76 6.08
C ALA A 246 12.42 2.46 4.71
N ILE A 247 11.13 2.73 4.58
CA ILE A 247 10.40 2.65 3.32
C ILE A 247 9.52 3.89 3.17
N VAL A 248 9.72 4.64 2.10
CA VAL A 248 8.87 5.75 1.69
C VAL A 248 7.80 5.22 0.77
N HIS A 249 6.53 5.42 1.09
CA HIS A 249 5.41 4.96 0.28
C HIS A 249 4.69 6.16 -0.33
N PHE A 250 4.79 6.28 -1.65
CA PHE A 250 4.11 7.30 -2.41
C PHE A 250 2.65 6.94 -2.59
N GLN A 251 1.85 6.91 -1.53
CA GLN A 251 0.38 6.71 -1.56
C GLN A 251 -0.38 8.05 -1.77
N SER A 252 -1.52 8.02 -2.49
CA SER A 252 -2.18 9.24 -2.94
C SER A 252 -2.65 10.09 -1.76
N CYS A 253 -2.27 11.36 -1.76
CA CYS A 253 -2.66 12.33 -0.76
C CYS A 253 -3.25 13.56 -1.45
N PHE A 254 -4.42 14.04 -1.01
CA PHE A 254 -5.07 15.18 -1.68
C PHE A 254 -4.21 16.46 -1.67
N ARG A 255 -3.42 16.67 -0.62
CA ARG A 255 -2.49 17.81 -0.48
C ARG A 255 -1.23 17.67 -1.34
N MET A 256 -0.83 16.43 -1.63
CA MET A 256 0.37 16.08 -2.39
C MET A 256 0.00 15.03 -3.44
N SER A 257 -0.88 15.43 -4.36
CA SER A 257 -1.53 14.51 -5.29
C SER A 257 -0.64 14.12 -6.47
N ILE A 258 0.36 14.94 -6.80
CA ILE A 258 1.32 14.65 -7.86
C ILE A 258 2.37 13.66 -7.35
N ARG A 259 2.57 12.56 -8.10
CA ARG A 259 3.48 11.46 -7.76
C ARG A 259 4.90 11.72 -8.25
N PRO A 260 5.93 11.06 -7.67
CA PRO A 260 7.32 11.31 -8.07
C PRO A 260 7.66 11.01 -9.53
N TRP A 261 6.86 10.19 -10.23
CA TRP A 261 6.97 9.89 -11.66
C TRP A 261 6.11 10.81 -12.54
N VAL A 262 5.50 11.85 -11.96
CA VAL A 262 4.69 12.87 -12.63
C VAL A 262 5.38 14.22 -12.51
N GLU A 263 5.37 15.01 -13.58
CA GLU A 263 5.98 16.34 -13.61
C GLU A 263 5.42 17.26 -12.51
N GLY A 264 6.31 18.04 -11.89
CA GLY A 264 5.93 19.01 -10.85
C GLY A 264 5.66 18.41 -9.46
N CYS A 265 6.06 17.16 -9.21
CA CYS A 265 5.95 16.54 -7.89
C CYS A 265 6.67 17.35 -6.79
N LYS A 266 5.97 17.59 -5.68
CA LYS A 266 6.50 18.32 -4.51
C LYS A 266 6.81 17.40 -3.32
N HIS A 267 6.84 16.09 -3.51
CA HIS A 267 7.18 15.15 -2.44
C HIS A 267 8.64 15.36 -1.97
N PRO A 268 8.94 15.36 -0.66
CA PRO A 268 10.31 15.51 -0.15
C PRO A 268 11.30 14.53 -0.81
N TYR A 269 10.86 13.29 -1.03
CA TYR A 269 11.62 12.23 -1.70
C TYR A 269 11.51 12.22 -3.24
N ALA A 270 10.92 13.22 -3.88
CA ALA A 270 10.81 13.26 -5.35
C ALA A 270 12.20 13.33 -6.02
N LYS A 271 13.13 14.12 -5.46
CA LYS A 271 14.52 14.17 -5.98
C LYS A 271 15.23 12.82 -5.83
N THR A 272 15.03 12.14 -4.70
CA THR A 272 15.58 10.80 -4.45
C THR A 272 15.02 9.78 -5.44
N TYR A 273 13.71 9.83 -5.72
CA TYR A 273 13.09 9.00 -6.75
C TYR A 273 13.71 9.25 -8.13
N LEU A 274 13.90 10.51 -8.53
CA LEU A 274 14.52 10.86 -9.81
C LEU A 274 15.99 10.42 -9.89
N ALA A 275 16.72 10.46 -8.77
CA ALA A 275 18.08 9.92 -8.69
C ALA A 275 18.11 8.41 -8.93
N TYR A 276 17.14 7.66 -8.37
CA TYR A 276 16.99 6.23 -8.67
C TYR A 276 16.55 5.96 -10.11
N LYS A 277 15.60 6.74 -10.64
CA LYS A 277 15.20 6.68 -12.04
C LYS A 277 16.40 6.83 -12.97
N ALA A 278 17.28 7.81 -12.71
CA ALA A 278 18.47 8.07 -13.51
C ALA A 278 19.49 6.90 -13.50
N LYS A 279 19.51 6.08 -12.45
CA LYS A 279 20.33 4.86 -12.36
C LYS A 279 19.65 3.63 -12.97
N SER A 280 18.33 3.67 -13.18
CA SER A 280 17.53 2.53 -13.62
C SER A 280 17.59 2.33 -15.15
N PRO A 281 17.19 1.15 -15.65
CA PRO A 281 16.98 0.93 -17.09
C PRO A 281 15.96 1.88 -17.76
N TRP A 282 15.12 2.55 -16.96
CA TRP A 282 14.12 3.52 -17.42
C TRP A 282 14.60 4.98 -17.31
N LYS A 283 15.90 5.22 -17.18
CA LYS A 283 16.47 6.59 -17.05
C LYS A 283 15.99 7.55 -18.14
N ASP A 284 15.83 7.07 -19.37
CA ASP A 284 15.44 7.85 -20.54
C ASP A 284 13.91 7.91 -20.76
N THR A 285 13.11 7.17 -19.97
CA THR A 285 11.65 7.22 -20.06
C THR A 285 11.14 8.61 -19.66
N PRO A 286 10.31 9.29 -20.47
CA PRO A 286 9.79 10.61 -20.11
C PRO A 286 8.94 10.57 -18.84
N MET A 287 8.96 11.68 -18.10
CA MET A 287 8.06 11.89 -16.96
C MET A 287 6.61 11.91 -17.43
N LYS A 288 5.68 11.37 -16.62
CA LYS A 288 4.26 11.42 -16.96
C LYS A 288 3.72 12.85 -16.79
N PRO A 289 2.86 13.34 -17.70
CA PRO A 289 2.22 14.64 -17.54
C PRO A 289 1.19 14.61 -16.39
N ASP A 290 0.86 15.78 -15.85
CA ASP A 290 -0.18 15.93 -14.82
C ASP A 290 -1.59 15.70 -15.41
N ASP A 291 -2.09 14.49 -15.20
CA ASP A 291 -3.39 13.98 -15.66
C ASP A 291 -4.58 14.37 -14.78
N ARG A 292 -4.37 15.17 -13.73
CA ARG A 292 -5.46 15.62 -12.85
C ARG A 292 -6.49 16.44 -13.63
N THR A 293 -7.76 16.18 -13.32
CA THR A 293 -8.91 16.92 -13.87
C THR A 293 -8.95 18.37 -13.36
N ALA A 294 -9.65 19.26 -14.06
CA ALA A 294 -9.78 20.65 -13.64
C ALA A 294 -10.32 20.81 -12.19
N PRO A 295 -11.36 20.07 -11.74
CA PRO A 295 -11.79 20.11 -10.34
C PRO A 295 -10.70 19.68 -9.35
N GLN A 296 -9.89 18.67 -9.69
CA GLN A 296 -8.79 18.21 -8.85
C GLN A 296 -7.67 19.26 -8.77
N LYS A 297 -7.35 19.93 -9.89
CA LYS A 297 -6.38 21.02 -9.94
C LYS A 297 -6.84 22.22 -9.11
N VAL A 298 -8.13 22.60 -9.20
CA VAL A 298 -8.73 23.66 -8.37
C VAL A 298 -8.67 23.28 -6.89
N LEU A 299 -9.09 22.07 -6.51
CA LEU A 299 -9.03 21.62 -5.12
C LEU A 299 -7.60 21.63 -4.59
N SER A 300 -6.62 21.18 -5.39
CA SER A 300 -5.21 21.21 -5.04
C SER A 300 -4.70 22.65 -4.85
N ALA A 301 -5.11 23.60 -5.71
CA ALA A 301 -4.72 25.00 -5.59
C ALA A 301 -5.33 25.65 -4.33
N VAL A 302 -6.62 25.43 -4.07
CA VAL A 302 -7.31 25.95 -2.88
C VAL A 302 -6.70 25.41 -1.60
N THR A 303 -6.48 24.09 -1.53
CA THR A 303 -5.87 23.46 -0.34
C THR A 303 -4.41 23.86 -0.13
N SER A 304 -3.68 24.18 -1.19
CA SER A 304 -2.30 24.68 -1.09
C SER A 304 -2.22 26.14 -0.65
N ALA A 305 -3.21 26.97 -1.01
CA ALA A 305 -3.24 28.39 -0.66
C ALA A 305 -3.84 28.65 0.74
N MET A 306 -4.68 27.73 1.24
CA MET A 306 -5.35 27.87 2.53
C MET A 306 -4.39 27.63 3.71
N PRO A 307 -4.46 28.42 4.80
CA PRO A 307 -3.73 28.12 6.02
C PRO A 307 -4.02 26.69 6.51
N GLU A 308 -2.97 25.97 6.90
CA GLU A 308 -3.07 24.52 7.17
C GLU A 308 -4.14 24.17 8.21
N GLY A 309 -4.20 24.92 9.32
CA GLY A 309 -5.20 24.69 10.36
C GLY A 309 -6.64 24.79 9.84
N LEU A 310 -6.93 25.81 9.02
CA LEU A 310 -8.24 26.03 8.41
C LEU A 310 -8.59 24.94 7.40
N MET A 311 -7.63 24.54 6.57
CA MET A 311 -7.80 23.43 5.63
C MET A 311 -8.13 22.14 6.37
N VAL A 312 -7.39 21.82 7.43
CA VAL A 312 -7.61 20.63 8.25
C VAL A 312 -9.01 20.65 8.86
N ASP A 313 -9.47 21.80 9.36
CA ASP A 313 -10.84 21.94 9.89
C ASP A 313 -11.90 21.71 8.83
N CYS A 314 -11.78 22.35 7.66
CA CYS A 314 -12.70 22.19 6.53
C CYS A 314 -12.76 20.73 6.07
N ILE A 315 -11.61 20.10 5.84
CA ILE A 315 -11.54 18.73 5.32
C ILE A 315 -11.99 17.71 6.37
N SER A 316 -11.64 17.92 7.64
CA SER A 316 -12.12 17.09 8.75
C SER A 316 -13.64 17.16 8.87
N PHE A 317 -14.24 18.34 8.72
CA PHE A 317 -15.69 18.51 8.70
C PHE A 317 -16.34 17.77 7.52
N VAL A 318 -15.79 17.93 6.31
CA VAL A 318 -16.27 17.22 5.10
C VAL A 318 -16.24 15.71 5.30
N HIS A 319 -15.13 15.14 5.79
CA HIS A 319 -14.99 13.70 5.98
C HIS A 319 -15.83 13.14 7.13
N THR A 320 -16.06 13.91 8.19
CA THR A 320 -16.80 13.42 9.37
C THR A 320 -18.30 13.65 9.29
N LYS A 321 -18.77 14.67 8.56
CA LYS A 321 -20.19 15.02 8.45
C LYS A 321 -20.75 14.78 7.06
N ILE A 322 -20.13 15.35 6.03
CA ILE A 322 -20.70 15.38 4.67
C ILE A 322 -20.60 14.02 3.98
N TYR A 323 -19.41 13.41 3.99
CA TYR A 323 -19.17 12.14 3.29
C TYR A 323 -20.04 10.98 3.82
N PRO A 324 -20.17 10.77 5.14
CA PRO A 324 -21.07 9.73 5.67
C PRO A 324 -22.54 9.97 5.31
N LEU A 325 -23.00 11.23 5.32
CA LEU A 325 -24.36 11.59 4.91
C LEU A 325 -24.62 11.24 3.43
N ALA A 326 -23.69 11.62 2.54
CA ALA A 326 -23.78 11.29 1.12
C ALA A 326 -23.76 9.78 0.86
N ARG A 327 -22.92 9.03 1.59
CA ARG A 327 -22.87 7.56 1.47
C ARG A 327 -24.16 6.90 1.93
N ASN A 328 -24.70 7.33 3.07
CA ASN A 328 -25.97 6.81 3.60
C ASN A 328 -27.15 7.11 2.66
N LEU A 329 -27.16 8.29 2.03
CA LEU A 329 -28.13 8.65 0.99
C LEU A 329 -28.01 7.71 -0.23
N LYS A 330 -26.79 7.51 -0.74
CA LYS A 330 -26.55 6.60 -1.87
C LYS A 330 -26.96 5.15 -1.57
N GLN A 331 -26.63 4.65 -0.38
CA GLN A 331 -27.04 3.31 0.06
C GLN A 331 -28.56 3.17 0.22
N ARG A 332 -29.26 4.22 0.67
CA ARG A 332 -30.74 4.24 0.71
C ARG A 332 -31.38 4.28 -0.67
N MET A 333 -30.74 4.96 -1.63
CA MET A 333 -31.20 5.01 -3.01
C MET A 333 -31.00 3.67 -3.74
N ASN A 334 -29.89 2.97 -3.49
CA ASN A 334 -29.60 1.68 -4.10
C ASN A 334 -30.36 0.49 -3.47
N ARG A 335 -31.06 0.70 -2.34
CA ARG A 335 -31.92 -0.30 -1.67
C ARG A 335 -33.40 -0.17 -2.06
N LYS A 336 -33.74 0.79 -2.91
CA LYS A 336 -35.04 0.90 -3.60
C LYS A 336 -34.86 0.41 -5.02
#